data_AF-A0A931JS96-F1
#
_entry.id   AF-A0A931JS96-F1
#
_cell.length_a   1.000
_cell.length_b   1.000
_cell.length_c   1.000
_cell.angle_alpha   90.00
_cell.angle_beta   90.00
_cell.angle_gamma   90.00
#
_symmetry.space_group_name_H-M   'P 1'
#
loop_
_entity.id
_entity.type
_entity.pdbx_description
1 polymer ?
#
loop_
_entity_poly.entity_id
_entity_poly.type
_entity_poly.pdbx_seq_one_letter_code
_entity_poly.pdbx_strand_id
1 'polypeptide(L)'
;MLNQEDQSPLLQSKDWQKLQNDLGETTFFEETSKFKFLAIKKKIPFGYYLYLPYGPYLNPDATPEDAKACFKKIISLAKKESAIFIRIEPQKFTNYSPIQMDNLSENQKKLNVAQYFNLNQKLLKKTKDLNPAETWCLDLTSSVPEILTNFSQGTRTRHNNYKKKGLTVEVTKNPEDIKYLVKLQHKLAKERHIASFSEQYLKTELSQPFASLYLVRYQTPSTTLPTNAKNAQVKNTPEKANIASSTSTKLEKTNITSSTGAKNALVETPSKAIKTTKPTPKDGEIIAASLFF
;
A
#
# COMPACT_ATOMS: atom_id res chain seq x y z
N MET A 1 -13.19 -8.27 12.37
CA MET A 1 -13.19 -6.87 11.88
C MET A 1 -14.35 -6.10 12.50
N LEU A 2 -14.36 -5.86 13.82
CA LEU A 2 -15.56 -5.31 14.49
C LEU A 2 -15.56 -3.78 14.65
N ASN A 3 -14.43 -3.08 14.46
CA ASN A 3 -14.31 -1.66 14.84
C ASN A 3 -13.71 -0.73 13.76
N GLN A 4 -13.50 -1.17 12.51
CA GLN A 4 -13.13 -0.21 11.47
C GLN A 4 -14.38 0.52 11.00
N GLU A 5 -14.42 1.85 11.17
CA GLU A 5 -15.32 2.68 10.38
C GLU A 5 -15.15 2.32 8.91
N ASP A 6 -16.27 2.15 8.20
CA ASP A 6 -16.26 1.82 6.78
C ASP A 6 -15.69 3.02 6.02
N GLN A 7 -14.40 2.95 5.71
CA GLN A 7 -13.64 4.00 5.06
C GLN A 7 -13.22 3.55 3.66
N SER A 8 -13.14 4.52 2.74
CA SER A 8 -12.71 4.22 1.39
C SER A 8 -11.24 3.80 1.35
N PRO A 9 -10.88 2.73 0.61
CA PRO A 9 -9.50 2.30 0.48
C PRO A 9 -8.61 3.41 -0.12
N LEU A 10 -7.36 3.52 0.34
CA LEU A 10 -6.36 4.43 -0.25
C LEU A 10 -6.27 4.23 -1.78
N LEU A 11 -6.38 2.99 -2.25
CA LEU A 11 -6.32 2.62 -3.67
C LEU A 11 -7.50 3.15 -4.51
N GLN A 12 -8.52 3.75 -3.87
CA GLN A 12 -9.65 4.44 -4.49
C GLN A 12 -9.63 5.95 -4.18
N SER A 13 -8.45 6.53 -3.93
CA SER A 13 -8.24 7.97 -3.62
C SER A 13 -7.52 8.73 -4.73
N LYS A 14 -7.56 10.07 -4.67
CA LYS A 14 -6.77 10.95 -5.55
C LYS A 14 -5.27 10.86 -5.31
N ASP A 15 -4.83 10.58 -4.08
CA ASP A 15 -3.41 10.43 -3.82
C ASP A 15 -2.85 9.18 -4.50
N TRP A 16 -3.62 8.08 -4.47
CA TRP A 16 -3.25 6.89 -5.22
C TRP A 16 -3.33 7.10 -6.73
N GLN A 17 -4.31 7.88 -7.20
CA GLN A 17 -4.37 8.30 -8.60
C GLN A 17 -3.09 9.04 -9.01
N LYS A 18 -2.61 9.97 -8.17
CA LYS A 18 -1.37 10.71 -8.41
C LYS A 18 -0.18 9.76 -8.51
N LEU A 19 -0.03 8.82 -7.58
CA LEU A 19 1.02 7.79 -7.66
C LEU A 19 0.98 7.04 -8.99
N GLN A 20 -0.19 6.54 -9.40
CA GLN A 20 -0.33 5.78 -10.64
C GLN A 20 0.03 6.66 -11.88
N ASN A 21 -0.40 7.92 -11.90
CA ASN A 21 -0.04 8.85 -12.98
C ASN A 21 1.47 9.14 -13.02
N ASP A 22 2.10 9.34 -11.85
CA ASP A 22 3.55 9.54 -11.74
C ASP A 22 4.34 8.29 -12.17
N LEU A 23 3.72 7.11 -12.10
CA LEU A 23 4.22 5.84 -12.64
C LEU A 23 3.92 5.65 -14.14
N GLY A 24 3.28 6.61 -14.80
CA GLY A 24 2.96 6.60 -16.22
C GLY A 24 1.68 5.84 -16.58
N GLU A 25 0.85 5.50 -15.61
CA GLU A 25 -0.42 4.82 -15.85
C GLU A 25 -1.51 5.81 -16.28
N THR A 26 -2.43 5.34 -17.12
CA THR A 26 -3.64 6.11 -17.46
C THR A 26 -4.73 5.78 -16.45
N THR A 27 -5.23 6.80 -15.75
CA THR A 27 -6.22 6.63 -14.68
C THR A 27 -7.48 7.46 -14.89
N PHE A 28 -8.59 7.00 -14.32
CA PHE A 28 -9.87 7.67 -14.32
C PHE A 28 -10.45 7.63 -12.91
N PHE A 29 -10.65 8.79 -12.33
CA PHE A 29 -11.18 8.95 -10.98
C PHE A 29 -12.56 9.60 -11.03
N GLU A 30 -13.48 9.06 -10.25
CA GLU A 30 -14.79 9.67 -10.03
C GLU A 30 -15.18 9.58 -8.56
N GLU A 31 -15.76 10.65 -8.04
CA GLU A 31 -16.26 10.73 -6.68
C GLU A 31 -17.58 11.49 -6.64
N THR A 32 -18.54 10.93 -5.92
CA THR A 32 -19.85 11.50 -5.66
C THR A 32 -20.15 11.38 -4.16
N SER A 33 -21.30 11.90 -3.72
CA SER A 33 -21.76 11.69 -2.35
C SER A 33 -22.16 10.24 -2.03
N LYS A 34 -22.21 9.33 -3.02
CA LYS A 34 -22.70 7.95 -2.86
C LYS A 34 -21.69 6.87 -3.20
N PHE A 35 -20.77 7.17 -4.11
CA PHE A 35 -19.75 6.22 -4.52
C PHE A 35 -18.49 6.96 -4.97
N LYS A 36 -17.39 6.22 -4.98
CA LYS A 36 -16.17 6.63 -5.68
C LYS A 36 -15.51 5.44 -6.35
N PHE A 37 -14.80 5.73 -7.44
CA PHE A 37 -13.91 4.75 -8.03
C PHE A 37 -12.64 5.37 -8.62
N LEU A 38 -11.55 4.61 -8.56
CA LEU A 38 -10.35 4.82 -9.35
C LEU A 38 -10.17 3.61 -10.27
N ALA A 39 -10.25 3.85 -11.58
CA ALA A 39 -9.97 2.87 -12.61
C ALA A 39 -8.62 3.14 -13.27
N ILE A 40 -7.78 2.11 -13.36
CA ILE A 40 -6.46 2.15 -14.00
C ILE A 40 -6.55 1.35 -15.30
N LYS A 41 -6.21 1.97 -16.43
CA LYS A 41 -6.21 1.30 -17.73
C LYS A 41 -4.95 0.48 -17.89
N LYS A 42 -5.10 -0.85 -17.91
CA LYS A 42 -4.00 -1.80 -18.04
C LYS A 42 -3.98 -2.40 -19.43
N LYS A 43 -2.78 -2.59 -19.96
CA LYS A 43 -2.55 -3.22 -21.27
C LYS A 43 -2.19 -4.69 -21.11
N ILE A 44 -2.77 -5.52 -21.96
CA ILE A 44 -2.46 -6.94 -22.12
C ILE A 44 -2.29 -7.24 -23.62
N PRO A 45 -1.73 -8.39 -24.02
CA PRO A 45 -1.54 -8.70 -25.44
C PRO A 45 -2.81 -8.58 -26.30
N PHE A 46 -3.98 -8.86 -25.71
CA PHE A 46 -5.28 -8.86 -26.41
C PHE A 46 -6.07 -7.55 -26.30
N GLY A 47 -5.49 -6.47 -25.75
CA GLY A 47 -6.16 -5.17 -25.63
C GLY A 47 -5.98 -4.54 -24.25
N TYR A 48 -7.01 -3.84 -23.79
CA TYR A 48 -7.00 -3.13 -22.52
C TYR A 48 -8.02 -3.69 -21.55
N TYR A 49 -7.79 -3.53 -20.25
CA TYR A 49 -8.81 -3.73 -19.23
C TYR A 49 -8.77 -2.58 -18.23
N LEU A 50 -9.89 -2.33 -17.55
CA LEU A 50 -9.93 -1.40 -16.43
C LEU A 50 -9.73 -2.16 -15.12
N TYR A 51 -8.80 -1.70 -14.30
CA TYR A 51 -8.53 -2.25 -12.99
C TYR A 51 -8.94 -1.27 -11.89
N LEU A 52 -9.84 -1.71 -11.00
CA LEU A 52 -10.30 -0.95 -9.84
C LEU A 52 -9.80 -1.65 -8.57
N PRO A 53 -8.55 -1.38 -8.12
CA PRO A 53 -7.99 -2.02 -6.95
C PRO A 53 -8.78 -1.66 -5.69
N TYR A 54 -9.25 -2.68 -4.96
CA TYR A 54 -10.14 -2.53 -3.80
C TYR A 54 -11.46 -1.79 -4.06
N GLY A 55 -11.79 -1.52 -5.32
CA GLY A 55 -12.96 -0.77 -5.73
C GLY A 55 -13.97 -1.59 -6.53
N PRO A 56 -15.07 -0.94 -6.96
CA PRO A 56 -15.47 0.42 -6.57
C PRO A 56 -15.91 0.49 -5.10
N TYR A 57 -15.89 1.70 -4.52
CA TYR A 57 -16.33 1.93 -3.14
C TYR A 57 -17.71 2.60 -3.12
N LEU A 58 -18.63 2.05 -2.35
CA LEU A 58 -19.95 2.64 -2.08
C LEU A 58 -19.93 3.19 -0.66
N ASN A 59 -20.48 4.38 -0.47
CA ASN A 59 -20.65 4.93 0.87
C ASN A 59 -21.66 4.07 1.67
N PRO A 60 -21.58 4.04 3.01
CA PRO A 60 -22.47 3.23 3.84
C PRO A 60 -23.96 3.51 3.65
N ASP A 61 -24.31 4.72 3.20
CA ASP A 61 -25.66 5.21 2.95
C ASP A 61 -26.08 5.12 1.46
N ALA A 62 -25.31 4.42 0.63
CA ALA A 62 -25.60 4.20 -0.79
C ALA A 62 -26.71 3.16 -0.99
N THR A 63 -27.61 3.43 -1.95
CA THR A 63 -28.70 2.50 -2.29
C THR A 63 -28.32 1.56 -3.44
N PRO A 64 -29.11 0.50 -3.71
CA PRO A 64 -28.93 -0.35 -4.90
C PRO A 64 -28.98 0.44 -6.22
N GLU A 65 -29.71 1.55 -6.27
CA GLU A 65 -29.76 2.46 -7.42
C GLU A 65 -28.44 3.22 -7.61
N ASP A 66 -27.82 3.66 -6.51
CA ASP A 66 -26.50 4.30 -6.52
C ASP A 66 -25.42 3.31 -7.01
N ALA A 67 -25.48 2.06 -6.55
CA ALA A 67 -24.59 1.00 -7.00
C ALA A 67 -24.75 0.74 -8.51
N LYS A 68 -25.99 0.69 -9.01
CA LYS A 68 -26.30 0.57 -10.44
C LYS A 68 -25.80 1.78 -11.23
N ALA A 69 -25.94 3.00 -10.70
CA ALA A 69 -25.44 4.21 -11.32
C ALA A 69 -23.91 4.20 -11.42
N CYS A 70 -23.22 3.81 -10.35
CA CYS A 70 -21.76 3.61 -10.32
C CYS A 70 -21.30 2.66 -11.45
N PHE A 71 -21.89 1.47 -11.53
CA PHE A 71 -21.51 0.51 -12.58
C PHE A 71 -21.90 0.94 -13.98
N LYS A 72 -22.99 1.69 -14.16
CA LYS A 72 -23.32 2.29 -15.46
C LYS A 72 -22.20 3.22 -15.93
N LYS A 73 -21.59 3.99 -15.02
CA LYS A 73 -20.45 4.87 -15.34
C LYS A 73 -19.19 4.08 -15.64
N ILE A 74 -18.85 3.07 -14.84
CA ILE A 74 -17.68 2.20 -15.07
C ILE A 74 -17.80 1.47 -16.42
N ILE A 75 -18.99 0.94 -16.76
CA ILE A 75 -19.24 0.28 -18.06
C ILE A 75 -19.13 1.28 -19.22
N SER A 76 -19.66 2.49 -19.05
CA SER A 76 -19.54 3.53 -20.07
C SER A 76 -18.09 3.94 -20.31
N LEU A 77 -17.31 4.06 -19.23
CA LEU A 77 -15.87 4.29 -19.28
C LEU A 77 -15.13 3.14 -19.98
N ALA A 78 -15.43 1.88 -19.63
CA ALA A 78 -14.83 0.72 -20.27
C ALA A 78 -15.07 0.69 -21.78
N LYS A 79 -16.29 1.02 -22.23
CA LYS A 79 -16.62 1.14 -23.66
C LYS A 79 -15.83 2.26 -24.34
N LYS A 80 -15.81 3.46 -23.73
CA LYS A 80 -15.04 4.62 -24.23
C LYS A 80 -13.56 4.29 -24.39
N GLU A 81 -13.01 3.55 -23.43
CA GLU A 81 -11.58 3.21 -23.38
C GLU A 81 -11.23 1.92 -24.11
N SER A 82 -12.19 1.29 -24.78
CA SER A 82 -12.03 0.00 -25.49
C SER A 82 -11.45 -1.10 -24.59
N ALA A 83 -11.89 -1.13 -23.33
CA ALA A 83 -11.53 -2.16 -22.38
C ALA A 83 -12.37 -3.42 -22.60
N ILE A 84 -11.71 -4.57 -22.75
CA ILE A 84 -12.36 -5.86 -23.03
C ILE A 84 -12.96 -6.52 -21.78
N PHE A 85 -12.53 -6.12 -20.59
CA PHE A 85 -13.17 -6.45 -19.32
C PHE A 85 -12.86 -5.40 -18.24
N ILE A 86 -13.60 -5.47 -17.13
CA ILE A 86 -13.39 -4.68 -15.93
C ILE A 86 -13.01 -5.64 -14.81
N ARG A 87 -11.97 -5.32 -14.05
CA ARG A 87 -11.53 -6.06 -12.86
C ARG A 87 -11.76 -5.21 -11.63
N ILE A 88 -12.54 -5.76 -10.70
CA ILE A 88 -12.90 -5.14 -9.41
C ILE A 88 -12.41 -6.06 -8.28
N GLU A 89 -12.04 -5.48 -7.14
CA GLU A 89 -11.59 -6.22 -5.95
C GLU A 89 -12.23 -5.69 -4.65
N PRO A 90 -13.56 -5.52 -4.61
CA PRO A 90 -14.25 -4.84 -3.52
C PRO A 90 -13.94 -5.50 -2.17
N GLN A 91 -13.55 -4.70 -1.16
CA GLN A 91 -13.30 -5.18 0.20
C GLN A 91 -14.60 -5.49 0.96
N LYS A 92 -15.68 -4.78 0.60
CA LYS A 92 -17.02 -5.00 1.10
C LYS A 92 -17.95 -5.27 -0.06
N PHE A 93 -18.68 -6.37 0.02
CA PHE A 93 -19.61 -6.80 -1.02
C PHE A 93 -20.84 -7.51 -0.45
N THR A 94 -21.20 -7.20 0.80
CA THR A 94 -22.42 -7.67 1.47
C THR A 94 -23.03 -6.54 2.32
N ASN A 95 -24.37 -6.46 2.35
CA ASN A 95 -25.09 -5.54 3.23
C ASN A 95 -25.26 -6.09 4.66
N TYR A 96 -25.11 -7.41 4.82
CA TYR A 96 -25.20 -8.08 6.11
C TYR A 96 -23.83 -8.14 6.79
N SER A 97 -23.86 -8.10 8.13
CA SER A 97 -22.75 -8.27 9.08
C SER A 97 -21.72 -9.29 8.59
N PRO A 98 -20.40 -9.13 8.85
CA PRO A 98 -19.37 -9.98 8.28
C PRO A 98 -19.61 -11.45 8.65
N ILE A 99 -20.34 -12.16 7.79
CA ILE A 99 -20.30 -13.61 7.71
C ILE A 99 -18.82 -13.92 7.55
N GLN A 100 -18.26 -14.76 8.41
CA GLN A 100 -16.87 -15.20 8.34
C GLN A 100 -16.55 -15.55 6.87
N MET A 101 -15.89 -14.63 6.17
CA MET A 101 -15.79 -14.64 4.70
C MET A 101 -14.90 -15.79 4.22
N ASP A 102 -14.09 -16.29 5.14
CA ASP A 102 -13.13 -17.38 5.05
C ASP A 102 -13.79 -18.69 4.57
N ASN A 103 -15.11 -18.86 4.80
CA ASN A 103 -15.86 -20.08 4.47
C ASN A 103 -16.76 -19.97 3.23
N LEU A 104 -16.72 -18.86 2.47
CA LEU A 104 -17.58 -18.69 1.29
C LEU A 104 -17.00 -19.37 0.05
N SER A 105 -17.82 -20.19 -0.61
CA SER A 105 -17.55 -20.72 -1.95
C SER A 105 -17.44 -19.62 -3.00
N GLU A 106 -16.76 -19.88 -4.11
CA GLU A 106 -16.65 -18.90 -5.22
C GLU A 106 -18.02 -18.44 -5.74
N ASN A 107 -19.00 -19.33 -5.79
CA ASN A 107 -20.36 -18.99 -6.25
C ASN A 107 -21.07 -18.05 -5.28
N GLN A 108 -20.89 -18.23 -3.97
CA GLN A 108 -21.41 -17.32 -2.96
C GLN A 108 -20.74 -15.95 -3.06
N LYS A 109 -19.41 -15.89 -3.24
CA LYS A 109 -18.69 -14.63 -3.44
C LYS A 109 -19.22 -13.88 -4.67
N LYS A 110 -19.41 -14.57 -5.80
CA LYS A 110 -20.01 -13.99 -7.02
C LYS A 110 -21.44 -13.50 -6.80
N LEU A 111 -22.27 -14.28 -6.10
CA LEU A 111 -23.65 -13.91 -5.80
C LEU A 111 -23.70 -12.65 -4.95
N ASN A 112 -22.89 -12.58 -3.90
CA ASN A 112 -22.81 -11.43 -3.00
C ASN A 112 -22.40 -10.17 -3.77
N VAL A 113 -21.33 -10.24 -4.57
CA VAL A 113 -20.89 -9.12 -5.44
C VAL A 113 -22.00 -8.72 -6.42
N ALA A 114 -22.67 -9.69 -7.05
CA ALA A 114 -23.76 -9.41 -7.98
C ALA A 114 -24.93 -8.71 -7.30
N GLN A 115 -25.34 -9.15 -6.11
CA GLN A 115 -26.42 -8.54 -5.34
C GLN A 115 -26.03 -7.15 -4.86
N TYR A 116 -24.85 -7.01 -4.27
CA TYR A 116 -24.36 -5.76 -3.68
C TYR A 116 -24.23 -4.65 -4.73
N PHE A 117 -23.76 -4.98 -5.93
CA PHE A 117 -23.59 -4.00 -7.00
C PHE A 117 -24.71 -4.00 -8.06
N ASN A 118 -25.78 -4.77 -7.85
CA ASN A 118 -26.88 -4.93 -8.80
C ASN A 118 -26.42 -5.34 -10.22
N LEU A 119 -25.60 -6.39 -10.29
CA LEU A 119 -24.99 -6.91 -11.52
C LEU A 119 -25.60 -8.24 -11.94
N ASN A 120 -25.50 -8.53 -13.24
CA ASN A 120 -25.81 -9.86 -13.75
C ASN A 120 -24.68 -10.83 -13.37
N GLN A 121 -24.97 -11.76 -12.45
CA GLN A 121 -24.02 -12.78 -11.98
C GLN A 121 -23.38 -13.59 -13.13
N LYS A 122 -24.10 -13.82 -14.24
CA LYS A 122 -23.58 -14.59 -15.39
C LYS A 122 -22.41 -13.88 -16.10
N LEU A 123 -22.26 -12.57 -15.90
CA LEU A 123 -21.17 -11.77 -16.46
C LEU A 123 -19.97 -11.67 -15.50
N LEU A 124 -20.05 -12.26 -14.30
CA LEU A 124 -18.99 -12.23 -13.31
C LEU A 124 -18.15 -13.51 -13.34
N LYS A 125 -16.83 -13.33 -13.41
CA LYS A 125 -15.84 -14.41 -13.32
C LYS A 125 -14.87 -14.12 -12.19
N LYS A 126 -14.74 -15.07 -11.25
CA LYS A 126 -13.70 -15.01 -10.22
C LYS A 126 -12.36 -15.26 -10.88
N THR A 127 -11.39 -14.42 -10.54
CA THR A 127 -9.99 -14.55 -10.95
C THR A 127 -9.12 -14.52 -9.69
N LYS A 128 -7.83 -14.84 -9.83
CA LYS A 128 -6.85 -14.70 -8.73
C LYS A 128 -6.87 -13.27 -8.19
N ASP A 129 -6.75 -13.05 -6.90
CA ASP A 129 -6.66 -11.69 -6.36
C ASP A 129 -5.26 -11.09 -6.65
N LEU A 130 -5.20 -9.84 -7.10
CA LEU A 130 -3.92 -9.11 -7.24
C LEU A 130 -3.49 -8.51 -5.91
N ASN A 131 -4.45 -7.95 -5.18
CA ASN A 131 -4.23 -7.50 -3.81
C ASN A 131 -4.67 -8.58 -2.81
N PRO A 132 -4.09 -8.60 -1.60
CA PRO A 132 -4.57 -9.49 -0.55
C PRO A 132 -6.07 -9.28 -0.28
N ALA A 133 -6.83 -10.38 -0.29
CA ALA A 133 -8.25 -10.37 0.08
C ALA A 133 -8.44 -10.24 1.60
N GLU A 134 -7.45 -10.68 2.37
CA GLU A 134 -7.44 -10.66 3.83
C GLU A 134 -6.14 -10.01 4.30
N THR A 135 -6.26 -9.09 5.26
CA THR A 135 -5.14 -8.35 5.84
C THR A 135 -5.20 -8.42 7.35
N TRP A 136 -4.03 -8.46 8.00
CA TRP A 136 -3.95 -8.39 9.44
C TRP A 136 -3.93 -6.92 9.88
N CYS A 137 -4.96 -6.49 10.60
CA CYS A 137 -5.12 -5.13 11.07
C CYS A 137 -4.95 -5.06 12.59
N LEU A 138 -4.20 -4.08 13.07
CA LEU A 138 -4.09 -3.74 14.49
C LEU A 138 -5.02 -2.57 14.81
N ASP A 139 -5.93 -2.75 15.76
CA ASP A 139 -6.80 -1.69 16.25
C ASP A 139 -5.98 -0.68 17.07
N LEU A 140 -5.96 0.58 16.62
CA LEU A 140 -5.22 1.68 17.25
C LEU A 140 -6.10 2.63 18.07
N THR A 141 -7.38 2.28 18.28
CA THR A 141 -8.32 3.09 19.07
C THR A 141 -7.99 3.10 20.57
N SER A 142 -7.34 2.04 21.05
CA SER A 142 -6.86 1.92 22.44
C SER A 142 -5.55 2.67 22.67
N SER A 143 -5.21 2.92 23.94
CA SER A 143 -3.93 3.55 24.28
C SER A 143 -2.73 2.64 23.96
N VAL A 144 -1.56 3.23 23.73
CA VAL A 144 -0.33 2.47 23.44
C VAL A 144 -0.03 1.40 24.52
N PRO A 145 -0.13 1.68 25.84
CA PRO A 145 0.09 0.66 26.86
C PRO A 145 -0.89 -0.53 26.78
N GLU A 146 -2.17 -0.27 26.46
CA GLU A 146 -3.19 -1.31 26.28
C GLU A 146 -2.88 -2.17 25.05
N ILE A 147 -2.55 -1.54 23.92
CA ILE A 147 -2.13 -2.23 22.69
C ILE A 147 -0.94 -3.14 22.98
N LEU A 148 0.08 -2.64 23.69
CA LEU A 148 1.27 -3.40 24.02
C LEU A 148 0.94 -4.59 24.93
N THR A 149 0.01 -4.45 25.87
CA THR A 149 -0.41 -5.55 26.77
C THR A 149 -0.97 -6.74 25.98
N ASN A 150 -1.65 -6.46 24.87
CA ASN A 150 -2.20 -7.49 23.97
C ASN A 150 -1.16 -8.17 23.07
N PHE A 151 0.07 -7.65 22.98
CA PHE A 151 1.15 -8.31 22.23
C PHE A 151 1.69 -9.53 22.98
N SER A 152 2.30 -10.49 22.26
CA SER A 152 3.03 -11.58 22.90
C SER A 152 4.17 -11.07 23.79
N GLN A 153 4.52 -11.80 24.85
CA GLN A 153 5.59 -11.42 25.78
C GLN A 153 6.91 -11.12 25.05
N GLY A 154 7.28 -11.94 24.05
CA GLY A 154 8.49 -11.74 23.27
C GLY A 154 8.50 -10.43 22.48
N THR A 155 7.35 -10.03 21.91
CA THR A 155 7.21 -8.76 21.19
C THR A 155 7.27 -7.57 22.16
N ARG A 156 6.58 -7.64 23.31
CA ARG A 156 6.66 -6.62 24.36
C ARG A 156 8.10 -6.41 24.84
N THR A 157 8.82 -7.49 25.13
CA THR A 157 10.22 -7.43 25.57
C THR A 157 11.13 -6.80 24.51
N ARG A 158 10.91 -7.06 23.22
CA ARG A 158 11.66 -6.41 22.13
C ARG A 158 11.34 -4.92 22.03
N HIS A 159 10.07 -4.54 22.10
CA HIS A 159 9.64 -3.14 22.10
C HIS A 159 10.24 -2.35 23.28
N ASN A 160 10.27 -2.92 24.48
CA ASN A 160 10.78 -2.21 25.66
C ASN A 160 12.31 -2.08 25.67
N ASN A 161 13.04 -2.98 24.99
CA ASN A 161 14.49 -3.06 25.10
C ASN A 161 15.26 -2.66 23.83
N TYR A 162 14.59 -2.33 22.70
CA TYR A 162 15.32 -2.03 21.45
C TYR A 162 16.32 -0.87 21.62
N LYS A 163 15.95 0.19 22.36
CA LYS A 163 16.86 1.32 22.63
C LYS A 163 18.11 0.90 23.42
N LYS A 164 17.94 0.03 24.42
CA LYS A 164 19.06 -0.54 25.21
C LYS A 164 20.00 -1.39 24.33
N LYS A 165 19.48 -1.92 23.23
CA LYS A 165 20.26 -2.64 22.20
C LYS A 165 20.89 -1.71 21.17
N GLY A 166 20.84 -0.40 21.36
CA GLY A 166 21.46 0.57 20.46
C GLY A 166 20.64 0.87 19.20
N LEU A 167 19.34 0.55 19.19
CA LEU A 167 18.51 0.76 18.01
C LEU A 167 17.75 2.09 18.10
N THR A 168 17.82 2.87 17.03
CA THR A 168 17.04 4.09 16.84
C THR A 168 16.23 4.00 15.55
N VAL A 169 15.06 4.65 15.53
CA VAL A 169 14.15 4.67 14.38
C VAL A 169 14.05 6.12 13.90
N GLU A 170 14.33 6.35 12.63
CA GLU A 170 14.22 7.65 11.96
C GLU A 170 13.22 7.54 10.79
N VAL A 171 12.51 8.63 10.51
CA VAL A 171 11.58 8.74 9.38
C VAL A 171 12.15 9.76 8.40
N THR A 172 12.23 9.40 7.13
CA THR A 172 12.80 10.24 6.06
C THR A 172 11.87 10.29 4.86
N LYS A 173 11.95 11.38 4.10
CA LYS A 173 11.33 11.59 2.78
C LYS A 173 12.36 11.81 1.68
N ASN A 174 13.65 11.69 2.00
CA ASN A 174 14.73 11.86 1.04
C ASN A 174 14.76 10.66 0.07
N PRO A 175 14.57 10.87 -1.25
CA PRO A 175 14.60 9.78 -2.22
C PRO A 175 15.94 9.02 -2.26
N GLU A 176 17.05 9.67 -1.89
CA GLU A 176 18.37 9.03 -1.88
C GLU A 176 18.54 7.99 -0.77
N ASP A 177 17.65 8.00 0.23
CA ASP A 177 17.65 7.00 1.30
C ASP A 177 17.00 5.67 0.87
N ILE A 178 16.29 5.64 -0.26
CA ILE A 178 15.69 4.40 -0.82
C ILE A 178 16.76 3.32 -1.09
N LYS A 179 18.02 3.72 -1.34
CA LYS A 179 19.15 2.78 -1.49
C LYS A 179 19.26 1.78 -0.33
N TYR A 180 18.90 2.17 0.90
CA TYR A 180 18.94 1.29 2.06
C TYR A 180 17.88 0.18 1.96
N LEU A 181 16.65 0.54 1.54
CA LEU A 181 15.58 -0.42 1.31
C LEU A 181 15.89 -1.35 0.13
N VAL A 182 16.35 -0.80 -0.99
CA VAL A 182 16.71 -1.57 -2.19
C VAL A 182 17.80 -2.59 -1.88
N LYS A 183 18.86 -2.20 -1.14
CA LYS A 183 19.92 -3.13 -0.72
C LYS A 183 19.37 -4.32 0.08
N LEU A 184 18.42 -4.07 0.99
CA LEU A 184 17.80 -5.12 1.80
C LEU A 184 16.86 -6.01 0.97
N GLN A 185 16.03 -5.41 0.11
CA GLN A 185 15.14 -6.14 -0.78
C GLN A 185 15.90 -7.02 -1.76
N HIS A 186 17.00 -6.54 -2.36
CA HIS A 186 17.84 -7.36 -3.25
C HIS A 186 18.47 -8.55 -2.54
N LYS A 187 18.95 -8.36 -1.30
CA LYS A 187 19.47 -9.47 -0.48
C LYS A 187 18.39 -10.51 -0.23
N LEU A 188 17.19 -10.07 0.16
CA LEU A 188 16.06 -10.96 0.42
C LEU A 188 15.57 -11.66 -0.87
N ALA A 189 15.48 -10.93 -1.99
CA ALA A 189 15.11 -11.43 -3.30
C ALA A 189 16.05 -12.54 -3.76
N LYS A 190 17.37 -12.37 -3.57
CA LYS A 190 18.38 -13.39 -3.86
C LYS A 190 18.25 -14.62 -2.96
N GLU A 191 17.99 -14.43 -1.67
CA GLU A 191 17.86 -15.52 -0.70
C GLU A 191 16.54 -16.31 -0.83
N ARG A 192 15.46 -15.64 -1.23
CA ARG A 192 14.09 -16.20 -1.25
C ARG A 192 13.50 -16.38 -2.64
N HIS A 193 14.24 -16.01 -3.69
CA HIS A 193 13.79 -16.05 -5.09
C HIS A 193 12.47 -15.32 -5.33
N ILE A 194 12.29 -14.17 -4.66
CA ILE A 194 11.10 -13.31 -4.81
C ILE A 194 11.41 -12.09 -5.69
N ALA A 195 10.39 -11.58 -6.38
CA ALA A 195 10.49 -10.31 -7.08
C ALA A 195 10.60 -9.15 -6.06
N SER A 196 11.29 -8.08 -6.46
CA SER A 196 11.38 -6.83 -5.69
C SER A 196 10.91 -5.66 -6.54
N PHE A 197 10.45 -4.59 -5.89
CA PHE A 197 10.06 -3.38 -6.60
C PHE A 197 11.29 -2.67 -7.16
N SER A 198 11.12 -1.99 -8.30
CA SER A 198 12.21 -1.17 -8.85
C SER A 198 12.51 0.02 -7.94
N GLU A 199 13.76 0.48 -7.92
CA GLU A 199 14.15 1.68 -7.18
C GLU A 199 13.34 2.90 -7.61
N GLN A 200 13.06 3.04 -8.91
CA GLN A 200 12.24 4.12 -9.46
C GLN A 200 10.83 4.11 -8.87
N TYR A 201 10.19 2.95 -8.80
CA TYR A 201 8.87 2.80 -8.19
C TYR A 201 8.88 3.27 -6.73
N LEU A 202 9.85 2.80 -5.94
CA LEU A 202 9.94 3.13 -4.51
C LEU A 202 10.24 4.62 -4.27
N LYS A 203 11.04 5.25 -5.14
CA LYS A 203 11.27 6.71 -5.11
C LYS A 203 9.99 7.49 -5.44
N THR A 204 9.26 7.06 -6.47
CA THR A 204 7.97 7.69 -6.83
C THR A 204 6.94 7.53 -5.70
N GLU A 205 6.88 6.37 -5.05
CA GLU A 205 5.99 6.11 -3.91
C GLU A 205 6.36 6.96 -2.69
N LEU A 206 7.65 7.04 -2.31
CA LEU A 206 8.11 7.86 -1.19
C LEU A 206 7.79 9.36 -1.37
N SER A 207 7.76 9.83 -2.62
CA SER A 207 7.42 11.22 -2.94
C SER A 207 5.95 11.58 -2.66
N GLN A 208 5.08 10.58 -2.47
CA GLN A 208 3.66 10.81 -2.18
C GLN A 208 3.43 11.18 -0.70
N PRO A 209 2.39 11.97 -0.39
CA PRO A 209 2.13 12.45 0.97
C PRO A 209 1.88 11.30 1.97
N PHE A 210 1.18 10.25 1.55
CA PHE A 210 0.82 9.10 2.39
C PHE A 210 1.98 8.16 2.74
N ALA A 211 3.07 8.16 1.96
CA ALA A 211 4.15 7.20 2.14
C ALA A 211 5.14 7.66 3.22
N SER A 212 5.88 6.78 3.87
CA SER A 212 6.99 7.17 4.77
C SER A 212 8.06 6.08 4.81
N LEU A 213 9.33 6.49 4.69
CA LEU A 213 10.47 5.58 4.81
C LEU A 213 10.98 5.60 6.25
N TYR A 214 10.91 4.45 6.91
CA TYR A 214 11.48 4.22 8.23
C TYR A 214 12.83 3.56 8.09
N LEU A 215 13.86 4.11 8.74
CA LEU A 215 15.19 3.53 8.82
C LEU A 215 15.50 3.16 10.27
N VAL A 216 16.11 2.00 10.47
CA VAL A 216 16.61 1.57 11.79
C VAL A 216 18.12 1.64 11.77
N ARG A 217 18.66 2.49 12.63
CA ARG A 217 20.09 2.69 12.80
C ARG A 217 20.58 2.00 14.05
N TYR A 218 21.71 1.30 13.92
CA TYR A 218 22.46 0.76 15.05
C TYR A 218 23.47 1.79 15.55
N GLN A 219 23.49 1.99 16.86
CA GLN A 219 24.47 2.79 17.58
C GLN A 219 25.03 1.93 18.69
N THR A 220 26.34 1.95 18.86
CA THR A 220 27.02 1.24 19.93
C THR A 220 26.53 1.80 21.26
N PRO A 221 25.91 0.99 22.13
CA PRO A 221 25.50 1.47 23.44
C PRO A 221 26.73 1.96 24.19
N SER A 222 26.85 3.26 24.41
CA SER A 222 27.95 3.82 25.20
C SER A 222 27.87 3.23 26.61
N THR A 223 29.01 2.77 27.14
CA THR A 223 29.13 2.16 28.48
C THR A 223 28.96 3.20 29.60
N THR A 224 28.68 4.46 29.28
CA THR A 224 28.39 5.52 30.26
C THR A 224 26.96 6.01 30.12
N LEU A 225 26.11 5.63 31.07
CA LEU A 225 24.80 6.25 31.31
C LEU A 225 25.00 7.69 31.82
N PRO A 226 24.43 8.73 31.19
CA PRO A 226 24.07 9.93 31.91
C PRO A 226 22.71 9.68 32.57
N THR A 227 22.75 9.45 33.88
CA THR A 227 21.58 9.58 34.75
C THR A 227 21.17 11.05 34.75
N ASN A 228 20.24 11.44 33.87
CA ASN A 228 19.28 12.54 34.02
C ASN A 228 18.83 13.05 32.63
N ALA A 229 17.65 12.62 32.19
CA ALA A 229 16.82 13.43 31.31
C ALA A 229 15.37 13.21 31.72
N LYS A 230 14.83 14.20 32.45
CA LYS A 230 13.42 14.31 32.81
C LYS A 230 12.57 14.27 31.54
N ASN A 231 11.41 13.65 31.68
CA ASN A 231 10.30 13.60 30.73
C ASN A 231 10.16 14.90 29.91
N ALA A 232 10.45 14.85 28.62
CA ALA A 232 9.96 15.82 27.66
C ALA A 232 8.77 15.19 26.93
N GLN A 233 7.57 15.62 27.31
CA GLN A 233 6.33 15.34 26.59
C GLN A 233 6.45 15.86 25.16
N VAL A 234 6.21 15.00 24.18
CA VAL A 234 6.02 15.42 22.79
C VAL A 234 4.62 16.02 22.69
N LYS A 235 4.56 17.34 22.53
CA LYS A 235 3.33 18.07 22.16
C LYS A 235 2.98 17.72 20.71
N ASN A 236 1.81 17.11 20.54
CA ASN A 236 1.11 17.13 19.26
C ASN A 236 0.48 18.52 19.07
N THR A 237 0.76 19.17 17.94
CA THR A 237 -0.10 20.25 17.43
C THR A 237 -0.11 20.17 15.91
N PRO A 238 -1.30 20.14 15.27
CA PRO A 238 -1.44 20.04 13.81
C PRO A 238 -1.34 21.44 13.21
N GLU A 239 -0.45 21.64 12.23
CA GLU A 239 -0.35 22.92 11.55
C GLU A 239 -0.97 22.85 10.14
N LYS A 240 -1.93 23.76 9.95
CA LYS A 240 -2.76 23.96 8.77
C LYS A 240 -1.94 24.46 7.58
N ALA A 241 -2.46 24.13 6.40
CA ALA A 241 -2.05 24.64 5.10
C ALA A 241 -2.00 26.17 5.02
N ASN A 242 -1.08 26.68 4.22
CA ASN A 242 -1.27 27.95 3.51
C ASN A 242 -0.69 27.89 2.10
N ILE A 243 -1.47 28.48 1.20
CA ILE A 243 -1.31 28.60 -0.25
C ILE A 243 -0.41 29.81 -0.53
N ALA A 244 0.58 29.67 -1.42
CA ALA A 244 1.07 30.79 -2.23
C ALA A 244 1.79 30.30 -3.50
N SER A 245 1.48 30.99 -4.59
CA SER A 245 1.85 30.84 -5.99
C SER A 245 3.27 31.25 -6.36
N SER A 246 3.82 30.62 -7.42
CA SER A 246 4.74 31.17 -8.47
C SER A 246 5.63 30.02 -9.01
N THR A 247 6.18 29.94 -10.22
CA THR A 247 6.00 30.51 -11.56
C THR A 247 6.77 29.55 -12.50
N SER A 248 6.39 29.52 -13.77
CA SER A 248 6.90 28.66 -14.85
C SER A 248 8.42 28.53 -14.99
N THR A 249 8.91 27.34 -15.33
CA THR A 249 10.00 27.18 -16.31
C THR A 249 9.87 25.86 -17.08
N LYS A 250 10.26 25.93 -18.35
CA LYS A 250 9.96 25.05 -19.48
C LYS A 250 11.24 24.30 -19.87
N LEU A 251 11.25 22.96 -19.89
CA LEU A 251 12.23 22.13 -20.61
C LEU A 251 11.59 20.74 -20.77
N GLU A 252 11.12 20.39 -21.97
CA GLU A 252 11.83 19.79 -23.11
C GLU A 252 11.59 18.27 -23.15
N LYS A 253 10.92 17.85 -24.22
CA LYS A 253 10.38 16.51 -24.42
C LYS A 253 11.49 15.60 -24.95
N THR A 254 11.79 14.54 -24.21
CA THR A 254 12.45 13.36 -24.78
C THR A 254 11.52 12.17 -24.66
N ASN A 255 11.00 11.74 -25.82
CA ASN A 255 10.16 10.56 -26.00
C ASN A 255 10.92 9.30 -25.57
N ILE A 256 10.44 8.62 -24.53
CA ILE A 256 10.83 7.23 -24.25
C ILE A 256 9.55 6.42 -24.06
N THR A 257 9.31 5.54 -25.02
CA THR A 257 8.22 4.59 -25.09
C THR A 257 8.32 3.59 -23.93
N SER A 258 7.52 3.74 -22.87
CA SER A 258 7.48 2.80 -21.75
C SER A 258 6.33 1.79 -21.89
N SER A 259 6.69 0.57 -22.26
CA SER A 259 5.81 -0.60 -22.20
C SER A 259 5.66 -1.06 -20.74
N THR A 260 4.49 -0.90 -20.14
CA THR A 260 4.16 -1.45 -18.81
C THR A 260 3.84 -2.94 -18.90
N GLY A 261 4.89 -3.74 -18.92
CA GLY A 261 4.94 -4.99 -18.17
C GLY A 261 6.09 -4.82 -17.19
N ALA A 262 5.86 -4.96 -15.89
CA ALA A 262 6.96 -5.02 -14.93
C ALA A 262 7.88 -6.19 -15.37
N LYS A 263 9.01 -5.85 -16.01
CA LYS A 263 10.01 -6.84 -16.39
C LYS A 263 10.72 -7.26 -15.11
N ASN A 264 10.26 -8.36 -14.52
CA ASN A 264 11.05 -9.11 -13.54
C ASN A 264 12.36 -9.51 -14.24
N ALA A 265 13.48 -8.93 -13.80
CA ALA A 265 14.79 -9.38 -14.24
C ALA A 265 15.21 -10.58 -13.38
N LEU A 266 15.43 -11.74 -14.03
CA LEU A 266 16.04 -12.90 -13.38
C LEU A 266 17.55 -12.65 -13.30
N VAL A 267 18.15 -12.79 -12.11
CA VAL A 267 19.60 -12.60 -11.91
C VAL A 267 20.29 -13.97 -11.89
N GLU A 268 21.35 -14.13 -12.69
CA GLU A 268 22.14 -15.36 -12.82
C GLU A 268 22.91 -15.73 -11.53
N THR A 269 23.07 -17.04 -11.37
CA THR A 269 23.61 -17.76 -10.20
C THR A 269 25.13 -17.67 -10.07
N PRO A 270 25.63 -17.59 -8.81
CA PRO A 270 26.81 -18.36 -8.42
C PRO A 270 26.52 -19.30 -7.23
N SER A 271 27.33 -20.35 -7.16
CA SER A 271 27.22 -21.53 -6.27
C SER A 271 27.31 -21.25 -4.76
N LYS A 272 26.68 -22.15 -4.01
CA LYS A 272 26.59 -22.27 -2.54
C LYS A 272 27.83 -21.81 -1.76
N ALA A 273 27.62 -21.05 -0.68
CA ALA A 273 28.57 -20.95 0.43
C ALA A 273 27.89 -20.72 1.80
N ILE A 274 28.15 -21.67 2.71
CA ILE A 274 28.63 -21.54 4.11
C ILE A 274 27.82 -20.69 5.10
N LYS A 275 27.41 -21.32 6.22
CA LYS A 275 26.84 -20.67 7.42
C LYS A 275 27.86 -19.70 8.04
N THR A 276 27.80 -18.43 7.66
CA THR A 276 28.53 -17.35 8.34
C THR A 276 27.71 -16.86 9.54
N THR A 277 28.32 -16.82 10.73
CA THR A 277 27.84 -16.03 11.86
C THR A 277 27.59 -14.60 11.38
N LYS A 278 26.38 -14.06 11.63
CA LYS A 278 26.04 -12.71 11.15
C LYS A 278 26.98 -11.70 11.83
N PRO A 279 27.72 -10.88 11.07
CA PRO A 279 28.60 -9.88 11.65
C PRO A 279 27.78 -8.87 12.46
N THR A 280 28.34 -8.43 13.59
CA THR A 280 27.77 -7.32 14.38
C THR A 280 27.73 -6.06 13.51
N PRO A 281 26.60 -5.34 13.46
CA PRO A 281 26.52 -4.10 12.69
C PRO A 281 27.53 -3.06 13.15
N LYS A 282 28.01 -2.23 12.23
CA LYS A 282 28.91 -1.12 12.54
C LYS A 282 28.15 0.02 13.20
N ASP A 283 28.85 0.81 14.01
CA ASP A 283 28.29 2.03 14.58
C ASP A 283 27.77 2.97 13.48
N GLY A 284 26.54 3.45 13.64
CA GLY A 284 25.86 4.30 12.66
C GLY A 284 25.25 3.56 11.45
N GLU A 285 25.39 2.24 11.34
CA GLU A 285 24.87 1.46 10.20
C GLU A 285 23.33 1.43 10.18
N ILE A 286 22.73 1.61 8.99
CA ILE A 286 21.32 1.32 8.74
C ILE A 286 21.15 -0.19 8.54
N ILE A 287 20.47 -0.83 9.49
CA ILE A 287 20.31 -2.29 9.55
C ILE A 287 18.94 -2.78 9.09
N ALA A 288 17.95 -1.88 9.05
CA ALA A 288 16.64 -2.15 8.48
C ALA A 288 16.08 -0.88 7.83
N ALA A 289 15.26 -1.07 6.81
CA ALA A 289 14.51 -0.02 6.15
C ALA A 289 13.14 -0.57 5.75
N SER A 290 12.10 0.24 5.87
CA SER A 290 10.74 -0.14 5.45
C SER A 290 9.99 1.08 4.96
N LEU A 291 9.37 0.96 3.79
CA LEU A 291 8.46 1.96 3.23
C LEU A 291 7.03 1.54 3.60
N PHE A 292 6.28 2.44 4.23
CA PHE A 292 4.88 2.23 4.63
C PHE A 292 3.98 3.27 3.97
N PHE A 293 2.73 2.88 3.73
CA PHE A 293 1.59 3.73 3.34
C PHE A 293 0.31 3.20 3.98
#